data_AF-A0A968WBN4-F1
#
_entry.id   AF-A0A968WBN4-F1
#
_cell.length_a   1.000
_cell.length_b   1.000
_cell.length_c   1.000
_cell.angle_alpha   90.00
_cell.angle_beta   90.00
_cell.angle_gamma   90.00
#
_symmetry.space_group_name_H-M   'P 1'
#
loop_
_entity.id
_entity.type
_entity.pdbx_description
1 polymer ?
#
loop_
_entity_poly.entity_id
_entity_poly.type
_entity_poly.pdbx_seq_one_letter_code
_entity_poly.pdbx_strand_id
1 'polypeptide(L)'
;MNQVNQQRNPLLLVHGIWDSGRVFRRMIPFLNKLGWKVYDLDLLPNNGTRGLDDLAQQVANKIDATFPPEQPFDLLGFSMGGIVSRYYVQRLSGINRVQRFIALSAPNHGTRTAYFNQGLGCVQMRPNSGFLRDLNSDAQILSQINFTSIWTPYDMMIVPADSSRMPVGDNIVVPVLNHAWMLTDSKSLNAIATALSAPIKSYPQ
;
A
#
# COMPACT_ATOMS: atom_id res chain seq x y z
N MET A 1 2.44 30.15 17.91
CA MET A 1 3.70 29.52 17.42
C MET A 1 3.40 28.84 16.11
N ASN A 2 4.20 29.17 15.09
CA ASN A 2 3.94 29.00 13.66
C ASN A 2 3.57 27.56 13.25
N GLN A 3 2.31 27.35 12.84
CA GLN A 3 1.98 26.22 11.96
C GLN A 3 2.51 26.58 10.57
N VAL A 4 3.75 26.16 10.27
CA VAL A 4 4.14 25.99 8.87
C VAL A 4 3.11 25.05 8.28
N ASN A 5 2.27 25.57 7.38
CA ASN A 5 1.28 24.81 6.66
C ASN A 5 2.07 23.84 5.76
N GLN A 6 2.51 22.70 6.31
CA GLN A 6 3.19 21.67 5.54
C GLN A 6 2.17 21.21 4.50
N GLN A 7 2.39 21.59 3.25
CA GLN A 7 1.56 21.19 2.14
C GLN A 7 1.60 19.66 2.07
N ARG A 8 0.52 19.01 2.50
CA ARG A 8 0.38 17.55 2.48
C ARG A 8 0.08 17.13 1.05
N ASN A 9 0.80 16.14 0.55
CA ASN A 9 0.50 15.51 -0.73
C ASN A 9 -0.92 14.91 -0.70
N PRO A 10 -1.64 14.89 -1.84
CA PRO A 10 -2.83 14.06 -1.93
C PRO A 10 -2.46 12.59 -1.72
N LEU A 11 -3.34 11.83 -1.11
CA LEU A 11 -3.15 10.42 -0.78
C LEU A 11 -4.13 9.56 -1.56
N LEU A 12 -3.64 8.55 -2.28
CA LEU A 12 -4.47 7.52 -2.89
C LEU A 12 -4.47 6.25 -2.03
N LEU A 13 -5.64 5.73 -1.72
CA LEU A 13 -5.85 4.47 -0.99
C LEU A 13 -6.24 3.36 -1.96
N VAL A 14 -5.61 2.18 -1.83
CA VAL A 14 -5.85 1.01 -2.68
C VAL A 14 -6.24 -0.18 -1.81
N HIS A 15 -7.48 -0.67 -1.96
CA HIS A 15 -8.03 -1.73 -1.11
C HIS A 15 -7.56 -3.14 -1.50
N GLY A 16 -7.89 -4.11 -0.66
CA GLY A 16 -7.51 -5.51 -0.80
C GLY A 16 -8.44 -6.36 -1.66
N ILE A 17 -8.20 -7.67 -1.62
CA ILE A 17 -9.02 -8.70 -2.26
C ILE A 17 -10.44 -8.69 -1.64
N TRP A 18 -11.48 -8.83 -2.47
CA TRP A 18 -12.91 -8.82 -2.07
C TRP A 18 -13.45 -7.54 -1.39
N ASP A 19 -12.64 -6.50 -1.28
CA ASP A 19 -13.03 -5.22 -0.71
C ASP A 19 -13.54 -4.21 -1.76
N SER A 20 -13.82 -2.99 -1.31
CA SER A 20 -14.02 -1.80 -2.12
C SER A 20 -13.55 -0.59 -1.32
N GLY A 21 -13.58 0.62 -1.89
CA GLY A 21 -13.28 1.87 -1.19
C GLY A 21 -14.00 2.06 0.15
N ARG A 22 -15.15 1.38 0.34
CA ARG A 22 -15.93 1.37 1.59
C ARG A 22 -15.15 0.92 2.82
N VAL A 23 -14.08 0.12 2.66
CA VAL A 23 -13.25 -0.30 3.80
C VAL A 23 -12.50 0.86 4.44
N PHE A 24 -12.27 1.94 3.71
CA PHE A 24 -11.61 3.15 4.18
C PHE A 24 -12.55 4.14 4.90
N ARG A 25 -13.82 3.79 5.12
CA ARG A 25 -14.84 4.68 5.72
C ARG A 25 -14.47 5.32 7.06
N ARG A 26 -13.55 4.71 7.82
CA ARG A 26 -13.02 5.26 9.07
C ARG A 26 -11.71 6.02 8.88
N MET A 27 -10.86 5.55 7.97
CA MET A 27 -9.54 6.12 7.69
C MET A 27 -9.63 7.46 6.96
N ILE A 28 -10.50 7.57 5.94
CA ILE A 28 -10.64 8.80 5.14
C ILE A 28 -11.06 9.99 6.03
N PRO A 29 -12.13 9.92 6.85
CA PRO A 29 -12.49 11.05 7.73
C PRO A 29 -11.40 11.36 8.76
N PHE A 30 -10.72 10.34 9.29
CA PHE A 30 -9.62 10.51 10.23
C PHE A 30 -8.45 11.30 9.61
N LEU A 31 -8.00 10.93 8.41
CA LEU A 31 -6.92 11.61 7.70
C LEU A 31 -7.35 12.98 7.17
N ASN A 32 -8.59 13.13 6.68
CA ASN A 32 -9.12 14.43 6.26
C ASN A 32 -9.12 15.44 7.42
N LYS A 33 -9.49 15.01 8.64
CA LYS A 33 -9.44 15.86 9.85
C LYS A 33 -8.02 16.33 10.19
N LEU A 34 -7.01 15.56 9.80
CA LEU A 34 -5.59 15.89 9.99
C LEU A 34 -4.98 16.67 8.80
N GLY A 35 -5.80 16.98 7.79
CA GLY A 35 -5.45 17.87 6.67
C GLY A 35 -5.03 17.18 5.37
N TRP A 36 -5.09 15.85 5.27
CA TRP A 36 -4.83 15.17 3.98
C TRP A 36 -6.05 15.28 3.06
N LYS A 37 -5.80 15.42 1.76
CA LYS A 37 -6.81 15.19 0.72
C LYS A 37 -6.72 13.74 0.27
N VAL A 38 -7.69 12.92 0.66
CA VAL A 38 -7.65 11.48 0.44
C VAL A 38 -8.59 11.06 -0.69
N TYR A 39 -8.10 10.17 -1.54
CA TYR A 39 -8.79 9.56 -2.67
C TYR A 39 -8.72 8.03 -2.56
N ASP A 40 -9.66 7.35 -3.19
CA ASP A 40 -9.70 5.90 -3.31
C ASP A 40 -10.18 5.47 -4.71
N LEU A 41 -10.05 4.18 -4.98
CA LEU A 41 -10.57 3.54 -6.19
C LEU A 41 -11.08 2.13 -5.88
N ASP A 42 -12.04 1.67 -6.68
CA ASP A 42 -12.49 0.29 -6.69
C ASP A 42 -11.71 -0.49 -7.75
N LEU A 43 -10.88 -1.44 -7.31
CA LEU A 43 -10.21 -2.42 -8.16
C LEU A 43 -11.21 -3.47 -8.63
N LEU A 44 -11.32 -3.70 -9.94
CA LEU A 44 -12.33 -4.61 -10.50
C LEU A 44 -11.78 -5.50 -11.61
N PRO A 45 -12.07 -6.81 -11.60
CA PRO A 45 -12.45 -7.64 -10.46
C PRO A 45 -11.27 -7.84 -9.49
N ASN A 46 -11.54 -7.69 -8.20
CA ASN A 46 -10.57 -7.89 -7.11
C ASN A 46 -10.79 -9.20 -6.34
N ASN A 47 -11.42 -10.20 -6.94
CA ASN A 47 -11.65 -11.51 -6.31
C ASN A 47 -10.48 -12.49 -6.52
N GLY A 48 -9.32 -11.98 -6.94
CA GLY A 48 -8.10 -12.75 -7.18
C GLY A 48 -8.06 -13.48 -8.53
N THR A 49 -9.08 -13.35 -9.38
CA THR A 49 -9.09 -13.98 -10.72
C THR A 49 -8.22 -13.25 -11.73
N ARG A 50 -8.14 -11.92 -11.63
CA ARG A 50 -7.32 -11.04 -12.46
C ARG A 50 -5.88 -10.91 -11.93
N GLY A 51 -4.92 -10.71 -12.83
CA GLY A 51 -3.53 -10.44 -12.47
C GLY A 51 -3.38 -9.12 -11.70
N LEU A 52 -2.43 -9.08 -10.78
CA LEU A 52 -2.12 -7.90 -9.97
C LEU A 52 -1.45 -6.79 -10.80
N ASP A 53 -0.75 -7.16 -11.87
CA ASP A 53 -0.22 -6.27 -12.91
C ASP A 53 -1.36 -5.55 -13.66
N ASP A 54 -2.40 -6.27 -14.07
CA ASP A 54 -3.60 -5.65 -14.65
C ASP A 54 -4.31 -4.71 -13.65
N LEU A 55 -4.40 -5.11 -12.38
CA LEU A 55 -4.97 -4.25 -11.34
C LEU A 55 -4.10 -3.01 -11.10
N ALA A 56 -2.78 -3.12 -11.24
CA ALA A 56 -1.87 -1.98 -11.11
C ALA A 56 -2.05 -0.98 -12.26
N GLN A 57 -2.43 -1.46 -13.46
CA GLN A 57 -2.81 -0.56 -14.54
C GLN A 57 -4.08 0.24 -14.21
N GLN A 58 -5.03 -0.31 -13.45
CA GLN A 58 -6.19 0.45 -12.97
C GLN A 58 -5.78 1.56 -12.00
N VAL A 59 -4.80 1.28 -11.13
CA VAL A 59 -4.20 2.29 -10.24
C VAL A 59 -3.53 3.39 -11.07
N ALA A 60 -2.73 3.04 -12.08
CA ALA A 60 -2.11 4.01 -12.98
C ALA A 60 -3.15 4.91 -13.67
N ASN A 61 -4.19 4.30 -14.25
CA ASN A 61 -5.26 5.03 -14.94
C ASN A 61 -6.00 5.98 -13.97
N LYS A 62 -6.26 5.55 -12.73
CA LYS A 62 -6.86 6.39 -11.70
C LYS A 62 -5.96 7.58 -11.36
N ILE A 63 -4.66 7.36 -11.21
CA ILE A 63 -3.67 8.39 -10.88
C ILE A 63 -3.63 9.45 -11.98
N ASP A 64 -3.57 9.05 -13.24
CA ASP A 64 -3.51 9.98 -14.37
C ASP A 64 -4.81 10.77 -14.56
N ALA A 65 -5.96 10.16 -14.23
CA ALA A 65 -7.25 10.85 -14.24
C ALA A 65 -7.46 11.80 -13.05
N THR A 66 -6.73 11.61 -11.93
CA THR A 66 -6.98 12.33 -10.67
C THR A 66 -5.94 13.42 -10.40
N PHE A 67 -4.68 13.18 -10.74
CA PHE A 67 -3.57 14.04 -10.41
C PHE A 67 -2.94 14.61 -11.69
N PRO A 68 -2.75 15.94 -11.78
CA PRO A 68 -1.94 16.57 -12.81
C PRO A 68 -0.63 15.81 -13.10
N PRO A 69 -0.16 15.85 -14.36
CA PRO A 69 1.15 15.33 -14.70
C PRO A 69 2.22 15.84 -13.74
N GLU A 70 3.17 14.98 -13.38
CA GLU A 70 4.30 15.28 -12.48
C GLU A 70 3.95 15.67 -11.04
N GLN A 71 2.67 15.90 -10.70
CA GLN A 71 2.28 16.21 -9.32
C GLN A 71 2.67 15.04 -8.40
N PRO A 72 3.43 15.30 -7.33
CA PRO A 72 3.74 14.28 -6.34
C PRO A 72 2.51 13.91 -5.51
N PHE A 73 2.42 12.64 -5.14
CA PHE A 73 1.35 12.12 -4.29
C PHE A 73 1.89 11.04 -3.34
N ASP A 74 1.10 10.71 -2.34
CA ASP A 74 1.36 9.60 -1.42
C ASP A 74 0.42 8.43 -1.75
N LEU A 75 0.87 7.21 -1.47
CA LEU A 75 0.14 5.98 -1.79
C LEU A 75 0.04 5.10 -0.54
N LEU A 76 -1.14 4.54 -0.28
CA LEU A 76 -1.34 3.51 0.73
C LEU A 76 -2.09 2.33 0.12
N GLY A 77 -1.46 1.17 0.12
CA GLY A 77 -2.10 -0.06 -0.31
C GLY A 77 -2.31 -1.01 0.86
N PHE A 78 -3.54 -1.52 0.99
CA PHE A 78 -3.90 -2.50 2.01
C PHE A 78 -3.95 -3.91 1.43
N SER A 79 -3.36 -4.89 2.12
CA SER A 79 -3.41 -6.29 1.73
C SER A 79 -2.92 -6.51 0.29
N MET A 80 -3.71 -7.17 -0.57
CA MET A 80 -3.47 -7.26 -2.02
C MET A 80 -3.21 -5.90 -2.66
N GLY A 81 -3.92 -4.84 -2.25
CA GLY A 81 -3.74 -3.48 -2.74
C GLY A 81 -2.34 -2.91 -2.48
N GLY A 82 -1.65 -3.38 -1.45
CA GLY A 82 -0.23 -3.08 -1.22
C GLY A 82 0.67 -3.65 -2.31
N ILE A 83 0.43 -4.89 -2.74
CA ILE A 83 1.21 -5.52 -3.81
C ILE A 83 0.91 -4.89 -5.17
N VAL A 84 -0.36 -4.59 -5.44
CA VAL A 84 -0.80 -3.86 -6.63
C VAL A 84 -0.14 -2.47 -6.69
N SER A 85 -0.16 -1.74 -5.58
CA SER A 85 0.49 -0.42 -5.45
C SER A 85 2.01 -0.50 -5.66
N ARG A 86 2.64 -1.53 -5.09
CA ARG A 86 4.08 -1.78 -5.25
C ARG A 86 4.46 -2.04 -6.70
N TYR A 87 3.65 -2.81 -7.43
CA TYR A 87 3.86 -3.02 -8.86
C TYR A 87 3.78 -1.71 -9.64
N TYR A 88 2.78 -0.86 -9.36
CA TYR A 88 2.69 0.47 -9.96
C TYR A 88 3.97 1.30 -9.71
N VAL A 89 4.45 1.34 -8.47
CA VAL A 89 5.68 2.06 -8.11
C VAL A 89 6.89 1.55 -8.89
N GLN A 90 7.10 0.23 -8.94
CA GLN A 90 8.33 -0.36 -9.47
C GLN A 90 8.32 -0.63 -10.98
N ARG A 91 7.14 -0.78 -11.62
CA ARG A 91 7.02 -1.22 -13.02
C ARG A 91 6.29 -0.22 -13.91
N LEU A 92 5.47 0.66 -13.34
CA LEU A 92 4.66 1.63 -14.08
C LEU A 92 5.11 3.08 -13.83
N SER A 93 6.42 3.26 -13.62
CA SER A 93 7.07 4.57 -13.40
C SER A 93 6.55 5.35 -12.20
N GLY A 94 5.82 4.70 -11.28
CA GLY A 94 5.28 5.35 -10.09
C GLY A 94 6.37 5.89 -9.16
N ILE A 95 7.58 5.32 -9.20
CA ILE A 95 8.74 5.80 -8.45
C ILE A 95 9.05 7.28 -8.66
N ASN A 96 8.70 7.84 -9.84
CA ASN A 96 9.00 9.24 -10.17
C ASN A 96 8.02 10.24 -9.54
N ARG A 97 6.85 9.78 -9.06
CA ARG A 97 5.77 10.66 -8.55
C ARG A 97 5.36 10.34 -7.12
N VAL A 98 5.51 9.09 -6.69
CA VAL A 98 5.19 8.68 -5.32
C VAL A 98 6.28 9.17 -4.37
N GLN A 99 5.94 9.98 -3.38
CA GLN A 99 6.92 10.40 -2.36
C GLN A 99 6.88 9.53 -1.11
N ARG A 100 5.68 9.06 -0.72
CA ARG A 100 5.50 8.09 0.37
C ARG A 100 4.67 6.92 -0.11
N PHE A 101 5.09 5.71 0.26
CA PHE A 101 4.32 4.51 0.02
C PHE A 101 4.19 3.69 1.30
N ILE A 102 2.95 3.52 1.77
CA ILE A 102 2.62 2.68 2.90
C ILE A 102 2.01 1.37 2.41
N ALA A 103 2.67 0.25 2.70
CA ALA A 103 2.15 -1.09 2.51
C ALA A 103 1.55 -1.58 3.84
N LEU A 104 0.23 -1.58 3.95
CA LEU A 104 -0.50 -1.96 5.17
C LEU A 104 -0.94 -3.42 5.09
N SER A 105 -0.37 -4.29 5.93
CA SER A 105 -0.59 -5.75 5.90
C SER A 105 -0.47 -6.36 4.50
N ALA A 106 0.46 -5.86 3.68
CA ALA A 106 0.67 -6.36 2.34
C ALA A 106 1.50 -7.65 2.37
N PRO A 107 1.14 -8.74 1.67
CA PRO A 107 1.94 -9.97 1.62
C PRO A 107 3.18 -9.80 0.70
N ASN A 108 4.15 -8.99 1.10
CA ASN A 108 5.32 -8.64 0.26
C ASN A 108 6.17 -9.84 -0.16
N HIS A 109 6.18 -10.89 0.66
CA HIS A 109 6.79 -12.20 0.37
C HIS A 109 5.75 -13.32 0.21
N GLY A 110 4.49 -12.94 -0.01
CA GLY A 110 3.37 -13.83 -0.28
C GLY A 110 2.65 -14.30 0.98
N THR A 111 1.55 -15.02 0.78
CA THR A 111 0.77 -15.61 1.87
C THR A 111 0.28 -17.02 1.52
N ARG A 112 0.32 -17.93 2.49
CA ARG A 112 -0.18 -19.30 2.34
C ARG A 112 -1.69 -19.35 2.12
N THR A 113 -2.44 -18.35 2.57
CA THR A 113 -3.90 -18.31 2.32
C THR A 113 -4.23 -18.15 0.84
N ALA A 114 -3.30 -17.63 0.03
CA ALA A 114 -3.47 -17.50 -1.42
C ALA A 114 -3.52 -18.85 -2.18
N TYR A 115 -3.20 -19.98 -1.52
CA TYR A 115 -3.38 -21.31 -2.10
C TYR A 115 -4.86 -21.75 -2.14
N PHE A 116 -5.76 -21.13 -1.38
CA PHE A 116 -7.19 -21.47 -1.38
C PHE A 116 -7.94 -21.04 -2.65
N ASN A 117 -7.30 -20.24 -3.51
CA ASN A 117 -7.90 -19.75 -4.75
C ASN A 117 -6.89 -19.90 -5.90
N GLN A 118 -7.35 -20.43 -7.04
CA GLN A 118 -6.53 -20.70 -8.23
C GLN A 118 -6.51 -19.54 -9.23
N GLY A 119 -7.23 -18.45 -8.97
CA GLY A 119 -7.20 -17.25 -9.80
C GLY A 119 -5.80 -16.65 -9.91
N LEU A 120 -5.50 -16.02 -11.05
CA LEU A 120 -4.15 -15.55 -11.38
C LEU A 120 -3.57 -14.61 -10.31
N GLY A 121 -4.35 -13.65 -9.82
CA GLY A 121 -3.91 -12.74 -8.76
C GLY A 121 -3.59 -13.46 -7.45
N CYS A 122 -4.37 -14.49 -7.09
CA CYS A 122 -4.05 -15.33 -5.94
C CYS A 122 -2.77 -16.15 -6.18
N VAL A 123 -2.58 -16.71 -7.39
CA VAL A 123 -1.33 -17.40 -7.75
C VAL A 123 -0.13 -16.46 -7.62
N GLN A 124 -0.27 -15.21 -8.06
CA GLN A 124 0.78 -14.19 -7.92
C GLN A 124 1.05 -13.81 -6.45
N MET A 125 0.07 -13.89 -5.54
CA MET A 125 0.29 -13.65 -4.10
C MET A 125 0.86 -14.86 -3.32
N ARG A 126 1.09 -16.00 -3.97
CA ARG A 126 1.69 -17.17 -3.29
C ARG A 126 3.16 -16.91 -2.97
N PRO A 127 3.68 -17.44 -1.84
CA PRO A 127 5.10 -17.38 -1.53
C PRO A 127 5.95 -17.89 -2.70
N ASN A 128 7.03 -17.18 -3.01
CA ASN A 128 7.93 -17.48 -4.12
C ASN A 128 7.25 -17.54 -5.50
N SER A 129 6.11 -16.88 -5.73
CA SER A 129 5.55 -16.75 -7.08
C SER A 129 6.55 -16.02 -8.00
N GLY A 130 6.47 -16.26 -9.32
CA GLY A 130 7.30 -15.52 -10.28
C GLY A 130 7.11 -14.00 -10.18
N PHE A 131 5.88 -13.57 -9.93
CA PHE A 131 5.51 -12.17 -9.74
C PHE A 131 6.17 -11.53 -8.51
N LEU A 132 6.13 -12.20 -7.35
CA LEU A 132 6.77 -11.66 -6.15
C LEU A 132 8.29 -11.76 -6.21
N ARG A 133 8.84 -12.80 -6.84
CA ARG A 133 10.30 -12.85 -7.09
C ARG A 133 10.77 -11.69 -7.95
N ASP A 134 10.02 -11.35 -9.00
CA ASP A 134 10.31 -10.19 -9.84
C ASP A 134 10.31 -8.89 -9.01
N LEU A 135 9.23 -8.59 -8.30
CA LEU A 135 9.16 -7.37 -7.46
C LEU A 135 10.24 -7.33 -6.37
N ASN A 136 10.59 -8.47 -5.79
CA ASN A 136 11.59 -8.57 -4.73
C ASN A 136 13.04 -8.49 -5.27
N SER A 137 13.27 -8.77 -6.55
CA SER A 137 14.61 -8.74 -7.15
C SER A 137 15.24 -7.34 -7.15
N ASP A 138 14.42 -6.30 -7.19
CA ASP A 138 14.82 -4.90 -7.25
C ASP A 138 14.13 -4.05 -6.17
N ALA A 139 13.72 -4.66 -5.05
CA ALA A 139 13.07 -3.98 -3.93
C ALA A 139 13.83 -2.73 -3.44
N GLN A 140 15.14 -2.67 -3.67
CA GLN A 140 15.98 -1.52 -3.35
C GLN A 140 15.49 -0.21 -3.98
N ILE A 141 14.79 -0.25 -5.12
CA ILE A 141 14.21 0.95 -5.73
C ILE A 141 13.28 1.71 -4.78
N LEU A 142 12.58 1.02 -3.87
CA LEU A 142 11.71 1.64 -2.86
C LEU A 142 12.49 2.48 -1.83
N SER A 143 13.81 2.33 -1.75
CA SER A 143 14.66 3.20 -0.94
C SER A 143 14.83 4.59 -1.55
N GLN A 144 14.26 4.90 -2.72
CA GLN A 144 14.24 6.25 -3.28
C GLN A 144 13.04 7.08 -2.80
N ILE A 145 12.14 6.46 -2.03
CA ILE A 145 10.94 7.08 -1.49
C ILE A 145 10.84 6.79 0.01
N ASN A 146 9.87 7.41 0.69
CA ASN A 146 9.53 7.04 2.06
C ASN A 146 8.63 5.79 2.03
N PHE A 147 9.25 4.62 1.90
CA PHE A 147 8.55 3.35 2.02
C PHE A 147 8.37 2.95 3.49
N THR A 148 7.16 2.49 3.84
CA THR A 148 6.86 1.94 5.17
C THR A 148 5.96 0.71 5.03
N SER A 149 6.38 -0.41 5.62
CA SER A 149 5.53 -1.59 5.82
C SER A 149 4.94 -1.55 7.23
N ILE A 150 3.62 -1.56 7.34
CA ILE A 150 2.91 -1.57 8.63
C ILE A 150 2.11 -2.88 8.70
N TRP A 151 2.35 -3.72 9.70
CA TRP A 151 1.76 -5.06 9.77
C TRP A 151 1.52 -5.49 11.22
N THR A 152 0.68 -6.51 11.40
CA THR A 152 0.36 -7.10 12.71
C THR A 152 0.90 -8.53 12.79
N PRO A 153 1.48 -8.97 13.93
CA PRO A 153 1.93 -10.35 14.08
C PRO A 153 0.75 -11.34 14.22
N TYR A 154 -0.47 -10.85 14.43
CA TYR A 154 -1.69 -11.65 14.60
C TYR A 154 -2.46 -11.86 13.29
N ASP A 155 -1.84 -11.56 12.14
CA ASP A 155 -2.49 -11.64 10.85
C ASP A 155 -2.80 -13.10 10.46
N MET A 156 -4.08 -13.43 10.32
CA MET A 156 -4.53 -14.75 9.88
C MET A 156 -4.83 -14.81 8.38
N MET A 157 -4.80 -13.67 7.69
CA MET A 157 -4.93 -13.59 6.23
C MET A 157 -3.56 -13.58 5.56
N ILE A 158 -2.58 -12.93 6.17
CA ILE A 158 -1.19 -12.94 5.72
C ILE A 158 -0.41 -13.93 6.59
N VAL A 159 -0.12 -15.11 6.05
CA VAL A 159 0.52 -16.19 6.79
C VAL A 159 1.75 -16.71 6.02
N PRO A 160 2.96 -16.64 6.60
CA PRO A 160 3.26 -16.04 7.91
C PRO A 160 3.17 -14.50 7.86
N ALA A 161 2.79 -13.86 8.97
CA ALA A 161 2.50 -12.42 9.00
C ALA A 161 3.73 -11.54 8.77
N ASP A 162 4.91 -12.04 9.10
CA ASP A 162 6.19 -11.37 8.85
C ASP A 162 6.57 -11.35 7.36
N SER A 163 5.82 -12.03 6.48
CA SER A 163 5.97 -11.89 5.02
C SER A 163 5.68 -10.47 4.53
N SER A 164 5.01 -9.64 5.34
CA SER A 164 4.85 -8.22 5.09
C SER A 164 6.12 -7.40 5.24
N ARG A 165 7.14 -7.89 5.94
CA ARG A 165 8.39 -7.16 6.12
C ARG A 165 9.10 -6.92 4.79
N MET A 166 9.87 -5.85 4.72
CA MET A 166 10.72 -5.50 3.58
C MET A 166 12.15 -5.17 4.05
N PRO A 167 13.19 -5.44 3.23
CA PRO A 167 14.57 -5.11 3.56
C PRO A 167 14.89 -3.61 3.47
N VAL A 168 13.93 -2.82 3.01
CA VAL A 168 14.04 -1.37 2.79
C VAL A 168 12.90 -0.63 3.46
N GLY A 169 13.12 0.65 3.75
CA GLY A 169 12.17 1.48 4.45
C GLY A 169 11.93 1.02 5.90
N ASP A 170 10.89 1.58 6.50
CA ASP A 170 10.56 1.31 7.90
C ASP A 170 9.60 0.12 8.00
N ASN A 171 9.82 -0.75 8.99
CA ASN A 171 8.91 -1.86 9.29
C ASN A 171 8.27 -1.62 10.66
N ILE A 172 6.98 -1.29 10.69
CA ILE A 172 6.23 -0.95 11.89
C ILE A 172 5.32 -2.11 12.26
N VAL A 173 5.46 -2.60 13.48
CA VAL A 173 4.59 -3.64 14.04
C VAL A 173 3.49 -2.99 14.87
N VAL A 174 2.22 -3.28 14.55
CA VAL A 174 1.08 -2.79 15.31
C VAL A 174 0.28 -3.99 15.83
N PRO A 175 0.11 -4.17 17.16
CA PRO A 175 -0.59 -5.32 17.73
C PRO A 175 -2.11 -5.17 17.58
N VAL A 176 -2.61 -5.48 16.39
CA VAL A 176 -4.04 -5.48 16.03
C VAL A 176 -4.48 -6.91 15.76
N LEU A 177 -5.54 -7.37 16.42
CA LEU A 177 -5.93 -8.79 16.43
C LEU A 177 -6.48 -9.34 15.11
N ASN A 178 -6.71 -8.49 14.11
CA ASN A 178 -7.33 -8.89 12.85
C ASN A 178 -6.77 -8.08 11.67
N HIS A 179 -6.60 -8.76 10.52
CA HIS A 179 -6.17 -8.18 9.25
C HIS A 179 -6.98 -6.94 8.86
N ALA A 180 -8.31 -7.05 8.83
CA ALA A 180 -9.20 -5.96 8.43
C ALA A 180 -9.22 -4.81 9.44
N TRP A 181 -8.91 -5.09 10.71
CA TRP A 181 -8.85 -4.06 11.75
C TRP A 181 -7.64 -3.14 11.60
N MET A 182 -6.62 -3.51 10.83
CA MET A 182 -5.54 -2.60 10.48
C MET A 182 -6.03 -1.32 9.78
N LEU A 183 -7.22 -1.35 9.17
CA LEU A 183 -7.85 -0.18 8.54
C LEU A 183 -8.62 0.73 9.51
N THR A 184 -8.96 0.24 10.71
CA THR A 184 -9.93 0.89 11.59
C THR A 184 -9.44 1.07 13.03
N ASP A 185 -8.49 0.28 13.49
CA ASP A 185 -7.91 0.37 14.83
C ASP A 185 -7.13 1.68 14.99
N SER A 186 -7.36 2.36 16.12
CA SER A 186 -6.73 3.65 16.42
C SER A 186 -5.19 3.60 16.40
N LYS A 187 -4.57 2.50 16.84
CA LYS A 187 -3.11 2.35 16.83
C LYS A 187 -2.59 2.32 15.40
N SER A 188 -3.28 1.59 14.53
CA SER A 188 -2.92 1.51 13.10
C SER A 188 -3.14 2.85 12.40
N LEU A 189 -4.28 3.50 12.62
CA LEU A 189 -4.56 4.83 12.08
C LEU A 189 -3.51 5.88 12.50
N ASN A 190 -3.10 5.86 13.77
CA ASN A 190 -2.04 6.74 14.27
C ASN A 190 -0.67 6.41 13.67
N ALA A 191 -0.34 5.13 13.50
CA ALA A 191 0.90 4.71 12.83
C ALA A 191 0.94 5.20 11.36
N ILE A 192 -0.18 5.09 10.65
CA ILE A 192 -0.33 5.59 9.27
C ILE A 192 -0.15 7.11 9.23
N ALA A 193 -0.84 7.86 10.09
CA ALA A 193 -0.69 9.32 10.13
C ALA A 193 0.73 9.77 10.49
N THR A 194 1.42 9.01 11.34
CA THR A 194 2.82 9.24 11.70
C THR A 194 3.73 9.02 10.50
N ALA A 195 3.59 7.90 9.80
CA ALA A 195 4.36 7.59 8.58
C ALA A 195 4.12 8.64 7.47
N LEU A 196 2.86 9.06 7.27
CA LEU A 196 2.51 10.11 6.30
C LEU A 196 3.05 11.50 6.69
N SER A 197 3.31 11.75 7.97
CA SER A 197 3.85 13.03 8.46
C SER A 197 5.37 13.05 8.56
N ALA A 198 6.03 11.90 8.34
CA ALA A 198 7.49 11.84 8.34
C ALA A 198 8.06 12.78 7.26
N PRO A 199 9.17 13.49 7.52
CA PRO A 199 9.84 14.31 6.52
C PRO A 199 10.13 13.52 5.25
N ILE A 200 9.91 14.15 4.08
CA ILE A 200 10.24 13.53 2.79
C ILE A 200 11.75 13.33 2.76
N LYS A 201 12.19 12.11 2.52
CA LYS A 201 13.61 11.82 2.35
C LYS A 201 14.03 12.38 1.00
N SER A 202 14.90 13.39 1.03
CA SER A 202 15.61 13.86 -0.15
C SER A 202 16.74 12.87 -0.42
N TYR A 203 16.56 11.93 -1.34
CA TYR A 203 17.67 11.08 -1.76
C TYR A 203 18.49 11.85 -2.81
N PRO A 204 19.82 11.92 -2.68
CA PRO A 204 20.65 12.46 -3.75
C PRO A 204 20.41 11.61 -4.99
N GLN A 205 20.06 12.28 -6.10
CA GLN A 205 19.97 11.66 -7.42
C GLN A 205 21.34 11.16 -7.86
#